data_AF-A0A9W7GI93-F1
#
_entry.id   AF-A0A9W7GI93-F1
#
_cell.length_a   1.000
_cell.length_b   1.000
_cell.length_c   1.000
_cell.angle_alpha   90.00
_cell.angle_beta   90.00
_cell.angle_gamma   90.00
#
_symmetry.space_group_name_H-M   'P 1'
#
loop_
_entity.id
_entity.type
_entity.pdbx_description
1 polymer ?
#
loop_
_entity_poly.entity_id
_entity_poly.type
_entity_poly.pdbx_seq_one_letter_code
_entity_poly.pdbx_strand_id
1 'polypeptide(L)'
;MGSVEAELWNIFTYYTLHGNALDPEHLALTQMVQLARDTQMLDGTLIKTPLRKPDIELVFISEVKRRTLKQSKAVIDAASGLSNSVDKLTYHEFLTCLLKLSKRLYPKSAEKSLEIAFQQLLMENVLPLASRRSPKSVDLILSDPQVRQLYHYFGPSLRHIFEFYAGEGSHSAKSKAASKGFMAEAGTFDDLKEESKARFRQARRAGGGTSPTPSSSGASVSSSKMGKNSMTNALGYPDFGRFGTDFGLTSKGSSLTMIDIGDIYLAGVANASGTAGAGARKLKFKDFWEVLVRVAMQAYRKCQVGQSDKIRGLMLYMWRQIQTSVNNSVNGPLDSGRSTHKGGLLRGCQLFNERFISMWQEDGYRDYLYPKEEAPPEGRDVLTKLVNGEELKADALPPSPPRRGGGGGGGGARGLGGGEGGGLEIEEDDVSDLNDMGFNPDKLRELLVKKPELAAMLQEQLEDAGMA
;
A
#
# COMPACT_ATOMS: atom_id res chain seq x y z
N MET A 1 13.36 -7.51 23.61
CA MET A 1 14.18 -6.38 23.13
C MET A 1 14.71 -6.76 21.77
N GLY A 2 14.66 -5.85 20.78
CA GLY A 2 15.25 -6.10 19.46
C GLY A 2 16.77 -6.29 19.57
N SER A 3 17.40 -6.88 18.55
CA SER A 3 18.85 -6.88 18.46
C SER A 3 19.36 -5.43 18.34
N VAL A 4 20.55 -5.15 18.86
CA VAL A 4 21.20 -3.83 18.71
C VAL A 4 21.28 -3.42 17.24
N GLU A 5 21.50 -4.39 16.34
CA GLU A 5 21.52 -4.16 14.90
C GLU A 5 20.15 -3.71 14.35
N ALA A 6 19.04 -4.24 14.86
CA ALA A 6 17.71 -3.78 14.48
C ALA A 6 17.46 -2.33 14.94
N GLU A 7 17.90 -1.97 16.13
CA GLU A 7 17.83 -0.59 16.63
C GLU A 7 18.67 0.37 15.78
N LEU A 8 19.91 0.00 15.45
CA LEU A 8 20.77 0.79 14.58
C LEU A 8 20.19 0.93 13.17
N TRP A 9 19.53 -0.10 12.64
CA TRP A 9 18.80 -0.02 11.38
C TRP A 9 17.62 0.96 11.47
N ASN A 10 16.84 0.94 12.56
CA ASN A 10 15.73 1.85 12.77
C ASN A 10 16.19 3.31 12.94
N ILE A 11 17.35 3.53 13.55
CA ILE A 11 18.01 4.83 13.63
C ILE A 11 18.46 5.25 12.23
N PHE A 12 19.25 4.43 11.53
CA PHE A 12 19.73 4.74 10.17
C PHE A 12 18.58 5.14 9.25
N THR A 13 17.54 4.30 9.21
CA THR A 13 16.40 4.52 8.33
C THR A 13 15.51 5.69 8.74
N TYR A 14 15.53 6.10 10.01
CA TYR A 14 14.89 7.34 10.44
C TYR A 14 15.49 8.53 9.70
N TYR A 15 16.82 8.67 9.75
CA TYR A 15 17.52 9.81 9.17
C TYR A 15 17.54 9.77 7.63
N THR A 16 17.55 8.58 7.00
CA THR A 16 17.43 8.51 5.53
C THR A 16 16.05 8.98 5.06
N LEU A 17 14.96 8.54 5.71
CA LEU A 17 13.60 8.95 5.34
C LEU A 17 13.36 10.45 5.50
N HIS A 18 13.84 11.04 6.59
CA HIS A 18 13.67 12.48 6.86
C HIS A 18 14.58 13.35 5.98
N GLY A 19 15.68 12.80 5.44
CA GLY A 19 16.51 13.50 4.49
C GLY A 19 16.01 13.42 3.05
N ASN A 20 15.72 12.20 2.58
CA ASN A 20 15.21 11.97 1.24
C ASN A 20 14.33 10.72 1.22
N ALA A 21 13.02 10.91 1.34
CA ALA A 21 12.04 9.84 1.31
C ALA A 21 12.01 9.07 -0.03
N LEU A 22 12.58 9.59 -1.12
CA LEU A 22 12.69 8.86 -2.39
C LEU A 22 13.85 7.85 -2.40
N ASP A 23 14.77 7.95 -1.44
CA ASP A 23 15.96 7.11 -1.37
C ASP A 23 16.29 6.70 0.08
N PRO A 24 15.41 5.89 0.72
CA PRO A 24 15.54 5.49 2.12
C PRO A 24 16.72 4.56 2.40
N GLU A 25 17.36 4.01 1.39
CA GLU A 25 18.48 3.09 1.54
C GLU A 25 19.82 3.82 1.75
N HIS A 26 19.85 5.14 1.51
CA HIS A 26 21.08 5.91 1.46
C HIS A 26 21.04 7.16 2.34
N LEU A 27 22.03 7.31 3.22
CA LEU A 27 22.18 8.42 4.15
C LEU A 27 23.08 9.52 3.58
N ALA A 28 22.52 10.72 3.39
CA ALA A 28 23.27 11.90 2.96
C ALA A 28 24.14 12.49 4.08
N LEU A 29 25.17 13.25 3.71
CA LEU A 29 26.08 13.89 4.66
C LEU A 29 25.36 14.83 5.64
N THR A 30 24.40 15.60 5.16
CA THR A 30 23.59 16.51 5.99
C THR A 30 22.87 15.76 7.10
N GLN A 31 22.38 14.55 6.82
CA GLN A 31 21.70 13.69 7.79
C GLN A 31 22.69 13.01 8.76
N MET A 32 23.89 12.65 8.30
CA MET A 32 24.95 12.17 9.18
C MET A 32 25.38 13.24 10.20
N VAL A 33 25.48 14.50 9.77
CA VAL A 33 25.76 15.63 10.65
C VAL A 33 24.59 15.89 11.61
N GLN A 34 23.35 15.77 11.15
CA GLN A 34 22.17 15.89 12.01
C GLN A 34 22.14 14.79 13.08
N LEU A 35 22.38 13.53 12.73
CA LEU A 35 22.51 12.43 13.69
C LEU A 35 23.58 12.73 14.75
N ALA A 36 24.76 13.20 14.33
CA ALA A 36 25.85 13.52 15.25
C ALA A 36 25.51 14.67 16.20
N ARG A 37 24.67 15.62 15.76
CA ARG A 37 24.12 16.68 16.60
C ARG A 37 23.13 16.13 17.61
N ASP A 38 22.16 15.33 17.15
CA ASP A 38 21.09 14.77 18.00
C ASP A 38 21.65 13.79 19.05
N THR A 39 22.75 13.12 18.73
CA THR A 39 23.47 12.22 19.65
C THR A 39 24.58 12.91 20.45
N GLN A 40 24.63 14.24 20.41
CA GLN A 40 25.57 15.07 21.17
C GLN A 40 27.06 14.73 20.91
N MET A 41 27.40 14.14 19.77
CA MET A 41 28.80 13.89 19.38
C MET A 41 29.58 15.18 19.10
N LEU A 42 28.85 16.24 18.75
CA LEU A 42 29.37 17.58 18.49
C LEU A 42 29.38 18.47 19.74
N ASP A 43 28.77 18.00 20.84
CA ASP A 43 28.63 18.77 22.08
C ASP A 43 29.65 18.29 23.12
N GLY A 44 30.30 19.23 23.79
CA GLY A 44 31.31 18.97 24.82
C GLY A 44 30.72 18.68 26.20
N THR A 45 29.40 18.71 26.35
CA THR A 45 28.71 18.49 27.64
C THR A 45 28.90 17.07 28.17
N LEU A 46 28.67 16.06 27.31
CA LEU A 46 28.80 14.65 27.70
C LEU A 46 30.17 14.05 27.36
N ILE A 47 30.89 14.64 26.41
CA ILE A 47 32.09 14.03 25.81
C ILE A 47 33.32 14.89 26.09
N LYS A 48 34.38 14.27 26.60
CA LYS A 48 35.66 14.95 26.91
C LYS A 48 36.33 15.58 25.68
N THR A 49 36.13 14.97 24.52
CA THR A 49 36.70 15.37 23.23
C THR A 49 35.58 15.44 22.20
N PRO A 50 34.80 16.54 22.16
CA PRO A 50 33.73 16.70 21.18
C PRO A 50 34.31 16.74 19.76
N LEU A 51 33.60 16.12 18.82
CA LEU A 51 33.97 16.20 17.42
C LEU A 51 33.64 17.56 16.84
N ARG A 52 34.39 17.99 15.84
CA ARG A 52 34.00 19.13 15.00
C ARG A 52 33.27 18.62 13.76
N LYS A 53 32.44 19.47 13.17
CA LYS A 53 31.75 19.15 11.91
C LYS A 53 32.71 18.62 10.81
N PRO A 54 33.90 19.20 10.58
CA PRO A 54 34.84 18.70 9.58
C PRO A 54 35.34 17.27 9.84
N ASP A 55 35.38 16.82 11.10
CA ASP A 55 35.77 15.45 11.45
C ASP A 55 34.76 14.44 10.91
N ILE A 56 33.47 14.75 11.02
CA ILE A 56 32.37 13.92 10.51
C ILE A 56 32.40 13.92 8.98
N GLU A 57 32.51 15.10 8.37
CA GLU A 57 32.57 15.26 6.91
C GLU A 57 33.75 14.47 6.31
N LEU A 58 34.92 14.53 6.94
CA LEU A 58 36.10 13.79 6.49
C LEU A 58 35.90 12.27 6.60
N VAL A 59 35.36 11.78 7.71
CA VAL A 59 35.08 10.34 7.87
C VAL A 59 34.05 9.88 6.83
N PHE A 60 32.96 10.63 6.64
CA PHE A 60 31.94 10.35 5.65
C PHE A 60 32.52 10.28 4.23
N ILE A 61 33.24 11.31 3.80
CA ILE A 61 33.85 11.39 2.47
C ILE A 61 34.86 10.25 2.27
N SER A 62 35.62 9.90 3.32
CA SER A 62 36.57 8.78 3.26
C SER A 62 35.88 7.44 2.98
N GLU A 63 34.68 7.24 3.53
CA GLU A 63 33.92 6.01 3.35
C GLU A 63 33.25 5.93 1.97
N VAL A 64 32.61 7.01 1.53
CA VAL A 64 32.03 7.10 0.19
C VAL A 64 33.11 6.89 -0.89
N LYS A 65 34.26 7.58 -0.77
CA LYS A 65 35.37 7.44 -1.74
C LYS A 65 35.97 6.03 -1.75
N ARG A 66 36.02 5.35 -0.59
CA ARG A 66 36.52 3.97 -0.49
C ARG A 66 35.69 3.01 -1.33
N ARG A 67 34.36 3.18 -1.39
CA ARG A 67 33.47 2.41 -2.27
C ARG A 67 33.79 2.68 -3.73
N THR A 68 33.91 3.95 -4.11
CA THR A 68 34.20 4.36 -5.49
C THR A 68 35.53 3.77 -5.97
N LEU A 69 36.57 3.74 -5.13
CA LEU A 69 37.86 3.13 -5.48
C LEU A 69 37.79 1.60 -5.66
N LYS A 70 37.01 0.91 -4.81
CA LYS A 70 36.80 -0.54 -4.94
C LYS A 70 36.02 -0.88 -6.22
N GLN A 71 35.01 -0.07 -6.55
CA GLN A 71 34.22 -0.24 -7.77
C GLN A 71 35.00 0.17 -9.02
N SER A 72 35.79 1.24 -8.97
CA SER A 72 36.59 1.69 -10.10
C SER A 72 37.65 0.66 -10.46
N LYS A 73 38.26 -0.05 -9.50
CA LYS A 73 39.17 -1.15 -9.84
C LYS A 73 38.49 -2.29 -10.63
N ALA A 74 37.19 -2.44 -10.52
CA ALA A 74 36.41 -3.42 -11.30
C ALA A 74 35.78 -2.83 -12.58
N VAL A 75 35.74 -1.51 -12.74
CA VAL A 75 34.99 -0.80 -13.81
C VAL A 75 35.88 0.11 -14.67
N ILE A 76 37.14 0.36 -14.30
CA ILE A 76 38.10 1.15 -15.12
C ILE A 76 38.37 0.49 -16.49
N ASP A 77 38.03 -0.78 -16.68
CA ASP A 77 38.05 -1.42 -18.02
C ASP A 77 36.81 -1.08 -18.88
N ALA A 78 35.83 -0.32 -18.39
CA ALA A 78 34.58 -0.01 -19.09
C ALA A 78 34.10 1.44 -18.90
N ALA A 79 34.80 2.38 -19.54
CA ALA A 79 34.32 3.70 -19.98
C ALA A 79 33.66 4.64 -18.94
N SER A 80 34.51 5.57 -18.49
CA SER A 80 34.32 6.90 -17.89
C SER A 80 33.05 7.66 -18.27
N GLY A 81 31.91 7.26 -17.68
CA GLY A 81 30.75 8.12 -17.55
C GLY A 81 30.56 8.45 -16.08
N LEU A 82 30.89 9.68 -15.68
CA LEU A 82 30.62 10.26 -14.37
C LEU A 82 29.12 10.28 -14.09
N SER A 83 28.54 9.13 -13.74
CA SER A 83 27.28 9.16 -13.02
C SER A 83 27.58 9.78 -11.67
N ASN A 84 26.84 10.83 -11.29
CA ASN A 84 26.75 11.36 -9.93
C ASN A 84 26.17 10.28 -9.00
N SER A 85 26.82 9.12 -8.91
CA SER A 85 26.44 7.97 -8.08
C SER A 85 26.79 8.26 -6.63
N VAL A 86 26.09 9.28 -6.16
CA VAL A 86 25.51 9.41 -4.85
C VAL A 86 26.55 9.40 -3.74
N ASP A 87 26.91 10.62 -3.33
CA ASP A 87 27.59 10.98 -2.09
C ASP A 87 26.75 10.64 -0.85
N LYS A 88 26.32 9.38 -0.74
CA LYS A 88 25.51 8.85 0.36
C LYS A 88 26.02 7.48 0.80
N LEU A 89 25.82 7.22 2.09
CA LEU A 89 26.21 6.00 2.78
C LEU A 89 25.09 4.97 2.75
N THR A 90 25.45 3.74 2.41
CA THR A 90 24.65 2.54 2.73
C THR A 90 24.73 2.24 4.23
N TYR A 91 23.86 1.37 4.74
CA TYR A 91 23.85 0.99 6.15
C TYR A 91 25.21 0.43 6.64
N HIS A 92 25.88 -0.38 5.83
CA HIS A 92 27.19 -0.92 6.22
C HIS A 92 28.27 0.15 6.32
N GLU A 93 28.26 1.11 5.39
CA GLU A 93 29.19 2.26 5.41
C GLU A 93 28.87 3.21 6.57
N PHE A 94 27.59 3.35 6.92
CA PHE A 94 27.15 4.06 8.12
C PHE A 94 27.73 3.43 9.39
N LEU A 95 27.64 2.11 9.56
CA LEU A 95 28.26 1.41 10.70
C LEU A 95 29.78 1.60 10.72
N THR A 96 30.43 1.55 9.56
CA THR A 96 31.88 1.81 9.44
C THR A 96 32.21 3.27 9.81
N CYS A 97 31.37 4.24 9.45
CA CYS A 97 31.52 5.63 9.86
C CYS A 97 31.44 5.76 11.38
N LEU A 98 30.44 5.17 12.02
CA LEU A 98 30.31 5.19 13.48
C LEU A 98 31.52 4.57 14.18
N LEU A 99 32.04 3.45 13.65
CA LEU A 99 33.25 2.80 14.15
C LEU A 99 34.50 3.72 14.04
N LYS A 100 34.62 4.49 12.96
CA LYS A 100 35.71 5.46 12.81
C LYS A 100 35.55 6.68 13.72
N LEU A 101 34.31 7.13 13.93
CA LEU A 101 34.00 8.25 14.82
C LEU A 101 34.22 7.86 16.28
N SER A 102 33.91 6.62 16.68
CA SER A 102 34.13 6.15 18.05
C SER A 102 35.60 6.22 18.46
N LYS A 103 36.53 5.89 17.55
CA LYS A 103 37.97 6.04 17.77
C LYS A 103 38.38 7.48 18.10
N ARG A 104 37.73 8.47 17.48
CA ARG A 104 38.03 9.90 17.70
C ARG A 104 37.35 10.44 18.96
N LEU A 105 36.13 10.00 19.24
CA LEU A 105 35.37 10.41 20.43
C LEU A 105 35.94 9.84 21.72
N TYR A 106 36.37 8.58 21.70
CA TYR A 106 36.82 7.82 22.87
C TYR A 106 38.25 7.27 22.70
N PRO A 107 39.28 8.13 22.60
CA PRO A 107 40.65 7.70 22.31
C PRO A 107 41.21 6.74 23.37
N LYS A 108 40.94 7.00 24.67
CA LYS A 108 41.39 6.14 25.79
C LYS A 108 40.80 4.72 25.73
N SER A 109 39.56 4.60 25.26
CA SER A 109 38.91 3.31 25.08
C SER A 109 39.41 2.62 23.82
N ALA A 110 39.66 3.40 22.76
CA ALA A 110 40.19 2.91 21.49
C ALA A 110 41.63 2.41 21.58
N GLU A 111 42.43 2.91 22.53
CA GLU A 111 43.76 2.38 22.87
C GLU A 111 43.68 0.93 23.39
N LYS A 112 42.62 0.58 24.12
CA LYS A 112 42.41 -0.78 24.62
C LYS A 112 41.84 -1.69 23.54
N SER A 113 40.74 -1.26 22.90
CA SER A 113 40.12 -1.97 21.79
C SER A 113 39.16 -1.04 21.05
N LEU A 114 39.16 -1.12 19.72
CA LEU A 114 38.25 -0.38 18.87
C LEU A 114 36.78 -0.76 19.14
N GLU A 115 36.52 -2.02 19.47
CA GLU A 115 35.19 -2.52 19.79
C GLU A 115 34.65 -1.92 21.09
N ILE A 116 35.51 -1.74 22.11
CA ILE A 116 35.13 -1.09 23.37
C ILE A 116 34.76 0.37 23.13
N ALA A 117 35.54 1.10 22.33
CA ALA A 117 35.21 2.48 21.96
C ALA A 117 33.88 2.56 21.18
N PHE A 118 33.65 1.61 20.26
CA PHE A 118 32.40 1.54 19.51
C PHE A 118 31.20 1.24 20.41
N GLN A 119 31.31 0.24 21.29
CA GLN A 119 30.28 -0.08 22.27
C GLN A 119 29.98 1.11 23.17
N GLN A 120 31.01 1.83 23.63
CA GLN A 120 30.83 3.04 24.43
C GLN A 120 30.07 4.13 23.67
N LEU A 121 30.43 4.40 22.40
CA LEU A 121 29.69 5.33 21.54
C LEU A 121 28.21 4.94 21.40
N LEU A 122 27.93 3.64 21.23
CA LEU A 122 26.56 3.16 21.08
C LEU A 122 25.76 3.33 22.37
N MET A 123 26.33 2.97 23.51
CA MET A 123 25.64 2.97 24.80
C MET A 123 25.47 4.37 25.40
N GLU A 124 26.44 5.26 25.22
CA GLU A 124 26.41 6.61 25.82
C GLU A 124 25.74 7.65 24.92
N ASN A 125 25.84 7.52 23.59
CA ASN A 125 25.34 8.53 22.65
C ASN A 125 24.23 8.02 21.74
N VAL A 126 24.52 7.01 20.90
CA VAL A 126 23.65 6.69 19.76
C VAL A 126 22.34 6.07 20.20
N LEU A 127 22.37 4.99 20.99
CA LEU A 127 21.15 4.26 21.36
C LEU A 127 20.22 5.05 22.29
N PRO A 128 20.70 5.85 23.27
CA PRO A 128 19.81 6.62 24.12
C PRO A 128 19.23 7.85 23.40
N LEU A 129 20.07 8.59 22.66
CA LEU A 129 19.73 9.93 22.19
C LEU A 129 19.22 9.99 20.75
N ALA A 130 19.57 9.01 19.90
CA ALA A 130 19.15 9.07 18.51
C ALA A 130 17.63 8.85 18.36
N SER A 131 17.05 9.69 17.50
CA SER A 131 15.72 9.45 16.95
C SER A 131 15.68 8.13 16.17
N ARG A 132 14.60 7.38 16.32
CA ARG A 132 14.43 6.04 15.74
C ARG A 132 13.03 5.84 15.21
N ARG A 133 12.91 4.99 14.19
CA ARG A 133 11.60 4.54 13.69
C ARG A 133 10.99 3.54 14.67
N SER A 134 9.66 3.59 14.78
CA SER A 134 8.85 2.65 15.57
C SER A 134 7.75 2.06 14.67
N PRO A 135 8.12 1.14 13.76
CA PRO A 135 7.13 0.55 12.85
C PRO A 135 6.06 -0.18 13.67
N LYS A 136 4.79 0.18 13.45
CA LYS A 136 3.66 -0.47 14.13
C LYS A 136 3.56 -1.92 13.65
N SER A 137 3.49 -2.90 14.56
CA SER A 137 3.21 -4.28 14.15
C SER A 137 1.79 -4.37 13.57
N VAL A 138 1.62 -5.19 12.53
CA VAL A 138 0.33 -5.55 11.94
C VAL A 138 0.04 -7.04 12.06
N ASP A 139 0.79 -7.77 12.89
CA ASP A 139 0.69 -9.24 12.98
C ASP A 139 -0.68 -9.70 13.47
N LEU A 140 -1.29 -8.93 14.39
CA LEU A 140 -2.65 -9.16 14.85
C LEU A 140 -3.68 -8.96 13.72
N ILE A 141 -3.49 -7.94 12.90
CA ILE A 141 -4.36 -7.61 11.76
C ILE A 141 -4.25 -8.68 10.67
N LEU A 142 -3.03 -9.13 10.37
CA LEU A 142 -2.78 -10.23 9.42
C LEU A 142 -3.32 -11.57 9.92
N SER A 143 -3.56 -11.69 11.22
CA SER A 143 -4.13 -12.88 11.83
C SER A 143 -5.67 -12.91 11.81
N ASP A 144 -6.32 -11.79 11.53
CA ASP A 144 -7.77 -11.70 11.36
C ASP A 144 -8.24 -12.60 10.20
N PRO A 145 -9.20 -13.52 10.43
CA PRO A 145 -9.78 -14.37 9.39
C PRO A 145 -10.29 -13.60 8.17
N GLN A 146 -10.91 -12.43 8.37
CA GLN A 146 -11.44 -11.62 7.26
C GLN A 146 -10.31 -11.07 6.39
N VAL A 147 -9.22 -10.62 7.00
CA VAL A 147 -8.03 -10.13 6.29
C VAL A 147 -7.34 -11.26 5.53
N ARG A 148 -7.27 -12.47 6.12
CA ARG A 148 -6.74 -13.66 5.43
C ARG A 148 -7.62 -14.07 4.25
N GLN A 149 -8.94 -14.00 4.39
CA GLN A 149 -9.86 -14.27 3.29
C GLN A 149 -9.62 -13.29 2.14
N LEU A 150 -9.44 -11.99 2.42
CA LEU A 150 -9.09 -10.99 1.41
C LEU A 150 -7.73 -11.29 0.76
N TYR A 151 -6.73 -11.75 1.51
CA TYR A 151 -5.44 -12.19 0.95
C TYR A 151 -5.61 -13.36 -0.03
N HIS A 152 -6.40 -14.38 0.33
CA HIS A 152 -6.64 -15.52 -0.57
C HIS A 152 -7.45 -15.10 -1.81
N TYR A 153 -8.43 -14.21 -1.62
CA TYR A 153 -9.28 -13.73 -2.69
C TYR A 153 -8.54 -12.80 -3.68
N PHE A 154 -7.74 -11.84 -3.22
CA PHE A 154 -7.03 -10.93 -4.12
C PHE A 154 -5.61 -11.38 -4.48
N GLY A 155 -5.02 -12.29 -3.70
CA GLY A 155 -3.62 -12.73 -3.81
C GLY A 155 -3.17 -13.09 -5.23
N PRO A 156 -3.91 -13.93 -5.98
CA PRO A 156 -3.55 -14.25 -7.37
C PRO A 156 -3.46 -13.03 -8.31
N SER A 157 -4.40 -12.09 -8.21
CA SER A 157 -4.40 -10.87 -9.03
C SER A 157 -3.27 -9.91 -8.66
N LEU A 158 -3.08 -9.69 -7.35
CA LEU A 158 -2.00 -8.85 -6.82
C LEU A 158 -0.62 -9.44 -7.11
N ARG A 159 -0.49 -10.76 -7.22
CA ARG A 159 0.77 -11.42 -7.58
C ARG A 159 1.24 -11.04 -8.97
N HIS A 160 0.34 -11.01 -9.96
CA HIS A 160 0.70 -10.58 -11.31
C HIS A 160 1.12 -9.11 -11.37
N ILE A 161 0.45 -8.25 -10.61
CA ILE A 161 0.83 -6.84 -10.47
C ILE A 161 2.22 -6.74 -9.83
N PHE A 162 2.45 -7.46 -8.73
CA PHE A 162 3.75 -7.50 -8.05
C PHE A 162 4.88 -8.00 -8.96
N GLU A 163 4.68 -9.10 -9.69
CA GLU A 163 5.67 -9.70 -10.58
C GLU A 163 6.09 -8.74 -11.71
N PHE A 164 5.16 -7.90 -12.17
CA PHE A 164 5.48 -6.85 -13.14
C PHE A 164 6.51 -5.87 -12.58
N TYR A 165 6.22 -5.24 -11.44
CA TYR A 165 7.14 -4.26 -10.85
C TYR A 165 8.44 -4.90 -10.34
N ALA A 166 8.39 -6.12 -9.82
CA ALA A 166 9.58 -6.85 -9.39
C ALA A 166 10.49 -7.25 -10.57
N GLY A 167 9.92 -7.49 -11.75
CA GLY A 167 10.66 -7.86 -12.96
C GLY A 167 11.34 -6.67 -13.64
N GLU A 168 10.68 -5.51 -13.74
CA GLU A 168 11.18 -4.36 -14.50
C GLU A 168 12.50 -3.78 -13.96
N GLY A 169 12.70 -3.77 -12.64
CA GLY A 169 13.94 -3.29 -12.01
C GLY A 169 15.19 -4.02 -12.50
N SER A 170 15.08 -5.32 -12.83
CA SER A 170 16.20 -6.08 -13.40
C SER A 170 16.49 -5.73 -14.86
N HIS A 171 15.48 -5.30 -15.62
CA HIS A 171 15.63 -4.99 -17.04
C HIS A 171 16.25 -3.61 -17.27
N SER A 172 15.91 -2.61 -16.45
CA SER A 172 16.50 -1.27 -16.53
C SER A 172 18.02 -1.28 -16.27
N ALA A 173 18.47 -2.09 -15.32
CA ALA A 173 19.90 -2.24 -15.03
C ALA A 173 20.65 -2.89 -16.20
N LYS A 174 20.06 -3.91 -16.83
CA LYS A 174 20.67 -4.62 -17.97
C LYS A 174 20.60 -3.82 -19.27
N SER A 175 19.51 -3.12 -19.56
CA SER A 175 19.36 -2.32 -20.78
C SER A 175 20.28 -1.10 -20.78
N LYS A 176 20.51 -0.46 -19.64
CA LYS A 176 21.53 0.59 -19.50
C LYS A 176 22.94 0.05 -19.70
N ALA A 177 23.25 -1.16 -19.22
CA ALA A 177 24.53 -1.80 -19.48
C ALA A 177 24.71 -2.17 -20.96
N ALA A 178 23.68 -2.73 -21.60
CA ALA A 178 23.74 -3.17 -22.99
C ALA A 178 23.76 -2.01 -24.01
N SER A 179 22.94 -0.96 -23.79
CA SER A 179 22.95 0.23 -24.64
C SER A 179 24.25 1.03 -24.53
N LYS A 180 24.87 1.05 -23.35
CA LYS A 180 26.15 1.72 -23.14
C LYS A 180 27.32 0.94 -23.76
N GLY A 181 27.27 -0.39 -23.79
CA GLY A 181 28.24 -1.21 -24.53
C GLY A 181 28.17 -0.99 -26.05
N PHE A 182 26.96 -0.88 -26.60
CA PHE A 182 26.78 -0.71 -28.05
C PHE A 182 27.20 0.68 -28.57
N MET A 183 27.14 1.73 -27.75
CA MET A 183 27.62 3.07 -28.14
C MET A 183 29.11 3.31 -27.85
N ALA A 184 29.73 2.56 -26.94
CA ALA A 184 31.17 2.70 -26.67
C ALA A 184 32.05 2.06 -27.75
N GLU A 185 31.49 1.13 -28.55
CA GLU A 185 32.18 0.45 -29.66
C GLU A 185 31.71 0.93 -31.05
N ALA A 186 30.61 1.69 -31.11
CA ALA A 186 30.18 2.30 -32.36
C ALA A 186 31.05 3.51 -32.66
N GLY A 187 31.88 3.39 -33.71
CA GLY A 187 32.59 4.51 -34.32
C GLY A 187 31.65 5.66 -34.70
N THR A 188 32.26 6.76 -35.14
CA THR A 188 31.58 7.97 -35.63
C THR A 188 30.38 7.64 -36.54
N PHE A 189 29.35 8.50 -36.57
CA PHE A 189 28.13 8.26 -37.35
C PHE A 189 28.38 7.88 -38.82
N ASP A 190 29.51 8.30 -39.39
CA ASP A 190 29.97 7.91 -40.73
C ASP A 190 30.42 6.43 -40.83
N ASP A 191 30.99 5.84 -39.79
CA ASP A 191 31.38 4.41 -39.74
C ASP A 191 30.14 3.50 -39.73
N LEU A 192 29.10 3.89 -38.99
CA LEU A 192 27.80 3.22 -38.98
C LEU A 192 27.09 3.30 -40.34
N LYS A 193 27.31 4.38 -41.09
CA LYS A 193 26.76 4.58 -42.44
C LYS A 193 27.50 3.73 -43.48
N GLU A 194 28.82 3.58 -43.36
CA GLU A 194 29.63 2.67 -44.18
C GLU A 194 29.32 1.19 -43.90
N GLU A 195 29.21 0.79 -42.62
CA GLU A 195 28.87 -0.59 -42.26
C GLU A 195 27.47 -0.98 -42.76
N SER A 196 26.50 -0.06 -42.64
CA SER A 196 25.14 -0.28 -43.17
C SER A 196 25.12 -0.39 -44.70
N LYS A 197 25.97 0.38 -45.41
CA LYS A 197 26.17 0.26 -46.85
C LYS A 197 26.84 -1.08 -47.22
N ALA A 198 27.80 -1.54 -46.44
CA ALA A 198 28.50 -2.81 -46.67
C ALA A 198 27.53 -4.00 -46.50
N ARG A 199 26.70 -4.00 -45.46
CA ARG A 199 25.66 -5.05 -45.26
C ARG A 199 24.64 -5.08 -46.39
N PHE A 200 24.21 -3.92 -46.89
CA PHE A 200 23.27 -3.86 -48.01
C PHE A 200 23.89 -4.35 -49.33
N ARG A 201 25.20 -4.14 -49.52
CA ARG A 201 25.96 -4.70 -50.66
C ARG A 201 26.14 -6.22 -50.54
N GLN A 202 26.33 -6.73 -49.34
CA GLN A 202 26.47 -8.17 -49.09
C GLN A 202 25.14 -8.93 -49.28
N ALA A 203 24.02 -8.32 -48.90
CA ALA A 203 22.68 -8.87 -49.14
C ALA A 203 22.33 -8.96 -50.64
N ARG A 204 22.79 -8.02 -51.49
CA ARG A 204 22.58 -8.10 -52.95
C ARG A 204 23.48 -9.13 -53.64
N ARG A 205 24.59 -9.57 -53.02
CA ARG A 205 25.47 -10.61 -53.58
C ARG A 205 24.99 -12.04 -53.33
N ALA A 206 24.04 -12.25 -52.42
CA ALA A 206 23.48 -13.58 -52.12
C ALA A 206 22.21 -13.94 -52.94
N GLY A 207 21.73 -13.04 -53.81
CA GLY A 207 20.52 -13.23 -54.63
C GLY A 207 20.77 -13.87 -56.00
N GLY A 208 21.69 -14.82 -56.10
CA GLY A 208 22.06 -15.49 -57.36
C GLY A 208 21.82 -16.99 -57.32
N GLY A 209 20.62 -17.40 -57.75
CA GLY A 209 20.27 -18.69 -58.34
C GLY A 209 20.82 -19.99 -57.76
N THR A 210 19.93 -20.81 -57.17
CA THR A 210 19.90 -22.27 -57.41
C THR A 210 18.60 -22.86 -56.85
N SER A 211 17.97 -23.69 -57.67
CA SER A 211 16.69 -24.38 -57.44
C SER A 211 16.79 -25.48 -56.36
N PRO A 212 15.66 -25.91 -55.75
CA PRO A 212 15.66 -26.77 -54.57
C PRO A 212 15.71 -28.26 -54.94
N THR A 213 16.55 -29.01 -54.24
CA THR A 213 16.48 -30.48 -54.15
C THR A 213 16.00 -30.88 -52.75
N PRO A 214 15.14 -31.90 -52.60
CA PRO A 214 14.70 -32.38 -51.31
C PRO A 214 15.60 -33.53 -50.87
N SER A 215 16.48 -33.28 -49.90
CA SER A 215 17.19 -34.36 -49.21
C SER A 215 16.98 -34.25 -47.70
N SER A 216 16.31 -35.27 -47.20
CA SER A 216 16.19 -35.67 -45.81
C SER A 216 17.56 -35.94 -45.19
N SER A 217 17.90 -35.29 -44.08
CA SER A 217 18.77 -35.87 -43.04
C SER A 217 18.91 -34.95 -41.82
N GLY A 218 18.56 -35.48 -40.65
CA GLY A 218 19.31 -35.27 -39.41
C GLY A 218 19.25 -33.89 -38.74
N ALA A 219 18.06 -33.45 -38.32
CA ALA A 219 17.95 -32.35 -37.37
C ALA A 219 18.34 -32.81 -35.95
N SER A 220 19.61 -32.64 -35.59
CA SER A 220 20.03 -32.60 -34.17
C SER A 220 19.55 -31.27 -33.58
N VAL A 221 18.34 -31.31 -32.99
CA VAL A 221 17.80 -30.21 -32.21
C VAL A 221 18.72 -30.01 -31.01
N SER A 222 19.69 -29.10 -31.16
CA SER A 222 20.38 -28.51 -30.03
C SER A 222 19.33 -27.78 -29.21
N SER A 223 18.87 -28.46 -28.16
CA SER A 223 18.03 -27.86 -27.12
C SER A 223 18.87 -26.75 -26.47
N SER A 224 18.82 -25.57 -27.07
CA SER A 224 19.25 -24.35 -26.43
C SER A 224 18.44 -24.29 -25.14
N LYS A 225 19.10 -24.58 -24.02
CA LYS A 225 18.61 -24.31 -22.67
C LYS A 225 18.26 -22.83 -22.67
N MET A 226 17.02 -22.50 -23.01
CA MET A 226 16.41 -21.23 -22.67
C MET A 226 16.55 -21.16 -21.16
N GLY A 227 17.59 -20.44 -20.71
CA GLY A 227 17.77 -20.15 -19.30
C GLY A 227 16.47 -19.51 -18.85
N LYS A 228 15.70 -20.26 -18.06
CA LYS A 228 14.52 -19.70 -17.39
C LYS A 228 15.07 -18.49 -16.66
N ASN A 229 14.74 -17.30 -17.16
CA ASN A 229 15.08 -16.06 -16.49
C ASN A 229 14.50 -16.21 -15.10
N SER A 230 15.39 -16.45 -14.12
CA SER A 230 15.02 -16.48 -12.72
C SER A 230 14.62 -15.05 -12.40
N MET A 231 13.35 -14.75 -12.66
CA MET A 231 12.71 -13.48 -12.33
C MET A 231 12.90 -13.37 -10.82
N THR A 232 13.76 -12.43 -10.41
CA THR A 232 13.96 -12.18 -9.00
C THR A 232 12.62 -11.68 -8.47
N ASN A 233 11.90 -12.53 -7.75
CA ASN A 233 10.58 -12.27 -7.14
C ASN A 233 10.71 -11.30 -5.96
N ALA A 234 11.30 -10.14 -6.21
CA ALA A 234 11.78 -9.23 -5.20
C ALA A 234 11.68 -7.79 -5.71
N LEU A 235 10.84 -6.99 -5.07
CA LEU A 235 10.52 -5.61 -5.43
C LEU A 235 11.42 -4.64 -4.63
N GLY A 236 12.18 -3.80 -5.33
CA GLY A 236 12.99 -2.75 -4.70
C GLY A 236 12.18 -1.49 -4.39
N TYR A 237 12.75 -0.56 -3.62
CA TYR A 237 12.07 0.68 -3.26
C TYR A 237 11.68 1.56 -4.46
N PRO A 238 12.53 1.78 -5.48
CA PRO A 238 12.15 2.59 -6.63
C PRO A 238 10.95 2.01 -7.39
N ASP A 239 10.93 0.69 -7.55
CA ASP A 239 9.84 -0.03 -8.21
C ASP A 239 8.55 0.03 -7.37
N PHE A 240 8.67 -0.04 -6.03
CA PHE A 240 7.55 0.17 -5.12
C PHE A 240 7.01 1.61 -5.16
N GLY A 241 7.88 2.62 -5.25
CA GLY A 241 7.47 4.01 -5.43
C GLY A 241 6.74 4.25 -6.76
N ARG A 242 7.17 3.56 -7.83
CA ARG A 242 6.45 3.56 -9.10
C ARG A 242 5.09 2.89 -9.00
N PHE A 243 5.01 1.71 -8.36
CA PHE A 243 3.73 1.09 -8.03
C PHE A 243 2.82 2.05 -7.25
N GLY A 244 3.35 2.74 -6.24
CA GLY A 244 2.61 3.73 -5.46
C GLY A 244 2.10 4.90 -6.32
N THR A 245 2.82 5.29 -7.35
CA THR A 245 2.41 6.36 -8.28
C THR A 245 1.34 5.87 -9.26
N ASP A 246 1.56 4.70 -9.87
CA ASP A 246 0.65 4.10 -10.84
C ASP A 246 -0.69 3.70 -10.21
N PHE A 247 -0.73 3.37 -8.91
CA PHE A 247 -1.97 3.07 -8.18
C PHE A 247 -2.44 4.24 -7.31
N GLY A 248 -1.88 5.43 -7.52
CA GLY A 248 -2.29 6.68 -6.87
C GLY A 248 -2.11 6.73 -5.35
N LEU A 249 -1.33 5.84 -4.76
CA LEU A 249 -1.00 5.82 -3.33
C LEU A 249 -0.15 7.02 -2.90
N THR A 250 0.61 7.60 -3.84
CA THR A 250 1.44 8.82 -3.65
C THR A 250 0.80 10.08 -4.24
N SER A 251 -0.38 9.97 -4.85
CA SER A 251 -1.08 11.10 -5.46
C SER A 251 -1.55 12.10 -4.42
N LYS A 252 -1.76 13.36 -4.82
CA LYS A 252 -2.20 14.46 -3.94
C LYS A 252 -3.52 14.19 -3.18
N GLY A 253 -4.33 13.25 -3.65
CA GLY A 253 -5.57 12.82 -3.00
C GLY A 253 -5.39 11.74 -1.92
N SER A 254 -4.21 11.11 -1.85
CA SER A 254 -3.87 10.15 -0.80
C SER A 254 -3.56 10.91 0.49
N SER A 255 -4.02 10.37 1.62
CA SER A 255 -3.66 10.88 2.95
C SER A 255 -2.23 10.52 3.37
N LEU A 256 -1.49 9.81 2.52
CA LEU A 256 -0.12 9.34 2.78
C LEU A 256 0.91 10.30 2.21
N THR A 257 1.90 10.65 3.03
CA THR A 257 3.08 11.38 2.59
C THR A 257 4.13 10.42 2.02
N MET A 258 5.13 10.95 1.29
CA MET A 258 6.27 10.13 0.84
C MET A 258 7.05 9.52 2.01
N ILE A 259 7.09 10.21 3.17
CA ILE A 259 7.69 9.67 4.39
C ILE A 259 6.89 8.45 4.88
N ASP A 260 5.55 8.53 4.89
CA ASP A 260 4.70 7.39 5.25
C ASP A 260 4.94 6.18 4.32
N ILE A 261 5.00 6.42 3.01
CA ILE A 261 5.24 5.36 2.01
C ILE A 261 6.60 4.70 2.20
N GLY A 262 7.65 5.50 2.44
CA GLY A 262 8.98 5.01 2.75
C GLY A 262 9.03 4.23 4.06
N ASP A 263 8.37 4.73 5.11
CA ASP A 263 8.26 4.04 6.40
C ASP A 263 7.56 2.68 6.26
N ILE A 264 6.43 2.65 5.53
CA ILE A 264 5.67 1.42 5.28
C ILE A 264 6.50 0.40 4.51
N TYR A 265 7.19 0.80 3.44
CA TYR A 265 8.07 -0.10 2.67
C TYR A 265 9.12 -0.74 3.59
N LEU A 266 9.86 0.10 4.32
CA LEU A 266 10.94 -0.37 5.17
C LEU A 266 10.43 -1.24 6.33
N ALA A 267 9.20 -0.99 6.81
CA ALA A 267 8.57 -1.83 7.82
C ALA A 267 8.24 -3.23 7.27
N GLY A 268 7.70 -3.34 6.05
CA GLY A 268 7.47 -4.63 5.41
C GLY A 268 8.76 -5.40 5.13
N VAL A 269 9.82 -4.68 4.74
CA VAL A 269 11.13 -5.28 4.47
C VAL A 269 11.86 -5.75 5.73
N ALA A 270 11.69 -5.07 6.87
CA ALA A 270 12.34 -5.43 8.13
C ALA A 270 11.85 -6.78 8.69
N ASN A 271 10.58 -7.13 8.47
CA ASN A 271 9.98 -8.38 8.94
C ASN A 271 10.40 -9.62 8.12
N ALA A 272 10.91 -9.43 6.90
CA ALA A 272 11.13 -10.49 5.94
C ALA A 272 12.46 -11.27 6.12
N SER A 273 13.44 -10.69 6.80
CA SER A 273 14.78 -11.27 6.96
C SER A 273 15.30 -11.02 8.37
N GLY A 274 15.31 -12.05 9.21
CA GLY A 274 15.98 -12.07 10.50
C GLY A 274 17.52 -11.88 10.42
N THR A 275 18.07 -11.69 9.22
CA THR A 275 19.47 -11.35 8.97
C THR A 275 19.55 -9.95 8.38
N ALA A 276 20.02 -9.00 9.18
CA ALA A 276 20.25 -7.62 8.79
C ALA A 276 21.48 -7.42 7.86
N GLY A 277 21.88 -8.50 7.15
CA GLY A 277 22.99 -8.52 6.22
C GLY A 277 22.81 -7.61 5.01
N ALA A 278 23.94 -7.07 4.55
CA ALA A 278 24.15 -5.95 3.62
C ALA A 278 23.58 -6.05 2.18
N GLY A 279 22.61 -6.90 1.92
CA GLY A 279 21.89 -6.93 0.64
C GLY A 279 20.82 -5.83 0.59
N ALA A 280 20.62 -5.23 -0.59
CA ALA A 280 19.46 -4.39 -0.86
C ALA A 280 18.20 -5.20 -0.51
N ARG A 281 17.53 -4.82 0.57
CA ARG A 281 16.43 -5.58 1.10
C ARG A 281 15.20 -5.29 0.24
N LYS A 282 14.73 -6.32 -0.45
CA LYS A 282 13.63 -6.24 -1.41
C LYS A 282 12.39 -6.93 -0.85
N LEU A 283 11.21 -6.38 -1.12
CA LEU A 283 9.94 -6.97 -0.73
C LEU A 283 9.69 -8.26 -1.53
N LYS A 284 9.37 -9.35 -0.85
CA LYS A 284 8.75 -10.52 -1.50
C LYS A 284 7.24 -10.31 -1.58
N PHE A 285 6.54 -11.19 -2.29
CA PHE A 285 5.09 -11.07 -2.44
C PHE A 285 4.32 -11.09 -1.11
N LYS A 286 4.75 -11.90 -0.13
CA LYS A 286 4.14 -11.94 1.21
C LYS A 286 4.25 -10.57 1.90
N ASP A 287 5.42 -9.95 1.81
CA ASP A 287 5.72 -8.65 2.40
C ASP A 287 4.98 -7.52 1.65
N PHE A 288 4.78 -7.68 0.35
CA PHE A 288 3.99 -6.76 -0.47
C PHE A 288 2.53 -6.70 0.00
N TRP A 289 1.91 -7.84 0.32
CA TRP A 289 0.57 -7.86 0.93
C TRP A 289 0.55 -7.14 2.29
N GLU A 290 1.51 -7.43 3.15
CA GLU A 290 1.64 -6.75 4.44
C GLU A 290 1.75 -5.23 4.28
N VAL A 291 2.53 -4.78 3.29
CA VAL A 291 2.67 -3.37 2.93
C VAL A 291 1.32 -2.76 2.52
N LEU A 292 0.50 -3.45 1.71
CA LEU A 292 -0.84 -2.96 1.37
C LEU A 292 -1.75 -2.83 2.60
N VAL A 293 -1.68 -3.79 3.54
CA VAL A 293 -2.42 -3.69 4.81
C VAL A 293 -1.97 -2.47 5.60
N ARG A 294 -0.66 -2.22 5.70
CA ARG A 294 -0.09 -1.03 6.36
C ARG A 294 -0.52 0.27 5.68
N VAL A 295 -0.53 0.31 4.35
CA VAL A 295 -1.05 1.44 3.55
C VAL A 295 -2.50 1.71 3.92
N ALA A 296 -3.36 0.70 3.94
CA ALA A 296 -4.78 0.86 4.30
C ALA A 296 -4.95 1.40 5.73
N MET A 297 -4.22 0.85 6.69
CA MET A 297 -4.30 1.27 8.09
C MET A 297 -3.84 2.71 8.28
N GLN A 298 -2.77 3.12 7.60
CA GLN A 298 -2.24 4.48 7.71
C GLN A 298 -3.12 5.48 6.96
N ALA A 299 -3.60 5.14 5.75
CA ALA A 299 -4.41 6.01 4.92
C ALA A 299 -5.77 6.31 5.58
N TYR A 300 -6.39 5.29 6.15
CA TYR A 300 -7.72 5.38 6.76
C TYR A 300 -7.66 5.35 8.30
N ARG A 301 -6.58 5.89 8.88
CA ARG A 301 -6.41 5.96 10.33
C ARG A 301 -7.49 6.79 11.04
N LYS A 302 -8.12 7.73 10.34
CA LYS A 302 -9.21 8.58 10.85
C LYS A 302 -10.60 7.95 10.72
N CYS A 303 -10.75 6.91 9.88
CA CYS A 303 -12.03 6.25 9.66
C CYS A 303 -12.30 5.24 10.78
N GLN A 304 -13.51 5.29 11.35
CA GLN A 304 -13.97 4.39 12.41
C GLN A 304 -14.68 3.15 11.84
N VAL A 305 -14.01 2.47 10.92
CA VAL A 305 -14.51 1.24 10.29
C VAL A 305 -13.58 0.06 10.60
N GLY A 306 -14.09 -1.16 10.42
CA GLY A 306 -13.32 -2.39 10.62
C GLY A 306 -12.04 -2.44 9.78
N GLN A 307 -11.03 -3.17 10.25
CA GLN A 307 -9.73 -3.28 9.56
C GLN A 307 -9.88 -3.90 8.15
N SER A 308 -10.75 -4.91 8.01
CA SER A 308 -11.08 -5.53 6.73
C SER A 308 -11.69 -4.52 5.76
N ASP A 309 -12.60 -3.67 6.23
CA ASP A 309 -13.24 -2.63 5.40
C ASP A 309 -12.26 -1.52 5.00
N LYS A 310 -11.28 -1.15 5.83
CA LYS A 310 -10.18 -0.25 5.41
C LYS A 310 -9.38 -0.85 4.25
N ILE A 311 -9.13 -2.16 4.27
CA ILE A 311 -8.42 -2.85 3.17
C ILE A 311 -9.30 -2.87 1.91
N ARG A 312 -10.60 -3.19 2.03
CA ARG A 312 -11.53 -3.11 0.89
C ARG A 312 -11.62 -1.69 0.32
N GLY A 313 -11.63 -0.67 1.18
CA GLY A 313 -11.56 0.73 0.79
C GLY A 313 -10.28 1.07 0.02
N LEU A 314 -9.13 0.50 0.41
CA LEU A 314 -7.89 0.63 -0.36
C LEU A 314 -8.02 -0.04 -1.74
N MET A 315 -8.61 -1.23 -1.79
CA MET A 315 -8.82 -1.94 -3.07
C MET A 315 -9.77 -1.16 -4.00
N LEU A 316 -10.82 -0.54 -3.45
CA LEU A 316 -11.71 0.36 -4.19
C LEU A 316 -10.95 1.56 -4.76
N TYR A 317 -10.09 2.17 -3.95
CA TYR A 317 -9.26 3.28 -4.39
C TYR A 317 -8.30 2.87 -5.52
N MET A 318 -7.59 1.74 -5.36
CA MET A 318 -6.72 1.18 -6.39
C MET A 318 -7.51 0.87 -7.67
N TRP A 319 -8.69 0.27 -7.57
CA TRP A 319 -9.58 0.00 -8.71
C TRP A 319 -9.91 1.28 -9.49
N ARG A 320 -10.29 2.36 -8.80
CA ARG A 320 -10.55 3.67 -9.44
C ARG A 320 -9.32 4.19 -10.18
N GLN A 321 -8.12 4.02 -9.59
CA GLN A 321 -6.87 4.46 -10.22
C GLN A 321 -6.48 3.62 -11.43
N ILE A 322 -6.81 2.32 -11.46
CA ILE A 322 -6.61 1.48 -12.65
C ILE A 322 -7.40 2.06 -13.84
N GLN A 323 -8.63 2.52 -13.61
CA GLN A 323 -9.47 3.06 -14.67
C GLN A 323 -8.90 4.35 -15.29
N THR A 324 -8.26 5.20 -14.48
CA THR A 324 -7.75 6.50 -14.92
C THR A 324 -6.30 6.46 -15.41
N SER A 325 -5.41 5.75 -14.71
CA SER A 325 -3.95 5.91 -14.87
C SER A 325 -3.30 4.74 -15.60
N VAL A 326 -3.68 3.50 -15.30
CA VAL A 326 -3.07 2.31 -15.91
C VAL A 326 -3.40 2.25 -17.40
N ASN A 327 -4.62 2.66 -17.77
CA ASN A 327 -5.00 2.83 -19.17
C ASN A 327 -4.08 3.83 -19.90
N ASN A 328 -3.66 4.91 -19.25
CA ASN A 328 -2.73 5.89 -19.84
C ASN A 328 -1.30 5.34 -19.92
N SER A 329 -0.83 4.60 -18.92
CA SER A 329 0.50 3.96 -18.93
C SER A 329 0.63 2.85 -19.97
N VAL A 330 -0.48 2.20 -20.30
CA VAL A 330 -0.56 1.17 -21.34
C VAL A 330 -0.70 1.81 -22.73
N ASN A 331 -1.56 2.82 -22.87
CA ASN A 331 -1.88 3.46 -24.15
C ASN A 331 -0.94 4.61 -24.53
N GLY A 332 -0.03 5.00 -23.64
CA GLY A 332 0.99 6.01 -23.92
C GLY A 332 1.83 5.67 -25.16
N PRO A 333 2.39 6.67 -25.86
CA PRO A 333 3.14 6.48 -27.10
C PRO A 333 4.11 5.32 -26.94
N LEU A 334 3.94 4.32 -27.82
CA LEU A 334 4.76 3.12 -27.87
C LEU A 334 6.20 3.50 -28.23
N ASP A 335 6.98 3.94 -27.25
CA ASP A 335 8.43 3.79 -27.33
C ASP A 335 8.68 2.29 -27.52
N SER A 336 9.18 1.98 -28.71
CA SER A 336 8.76 0.88 -29.58
C SER A 336 9.33 -0.50 -29.21
N GLY A 337 9.71 -0.69 -27.96
CA GLY A 337 10.08 -1.97 -27.38
C GLY A 337 8.88 -2.64 -26.71
N ARG A 338 7.99 -3.25 -27.50
CA ARG A 338 6.91 -4.13 -27.02
C ARG A 338 7.49 -5.20 -26.09
N SER A 339 7.47 -4.94 -24.78
CA SER A 339 7.91 -5.90 -23.77
C SER A 339 6.71 -6.74 -23.36
N THR A 340 6.88 -8.06 -23.42
CA THR A 340 5.94 -9.09 -22.92
C THR A 340 5.50 -8.82 -21.47
N HIS A 341 6.26 -7.99 -20.74
CA HIS A 341 5.99 -7.59 -19.36
C HIS A 341 4.73 -6.73 -19.22
N LYS A 342 4.44 -5.80 -20.15
CA LYS A 342 3.21 -4.97 -20.07
C LYS A 342 1.93 -5.81 -20.08
N GLY A 343 1.94 -6.92 -20.82
CA GLY A 343 0.84 -7.89 -20.85
C GLY A 343 0.58 -8.54 -19.49
N GLY A 344 1.62 -8.76 -18.69
CA GLY A 344 1.51 -9.29 -17.33
C GLY A 344 0.78 -8.33 -16.39
N LEU A 345 1.13 -7.04 -16.43
CA LEU A 345 0.42 -6.01 -15.65
C LEU A 345 -1.05 -5.92 -16.04
N LEU A 346 -1.33 -5.83 -17.34
CA LEU A 346 -2.70 -5.74 -17.86
C LEU A 346 -3.55 -6.93 -17.40
N ARG A 347 -3.01 -8.15 -17.51
CA ARG A 347 -3.69 -9.35 -17.03
C ARG A 347 -3.94 -9.31 -15.52
N GLY A 348 -2.95 -8.85 -14.74
CA GLY A 348 -3.09 -8.67 -13.30
C GLY A 348 -4.20 -7.68 -12.92
N CYS A 349 -4.23 -6.52 -13.58
CA CYS A 349 -5.25 -5.49 -13.38
C CYS A 349 -6.65 -5.93 -13.83
N GLN A 350 -6.77 -6.67 -14.94
CA GLN A 350 -8.04 -7.24 -15.39
C GLN A 350 -8.61 -8.24 -14.37
N LEU A 351 -7.78 -9.17 -13.90
CA LEU A 351 -8.19 -10.15 -12.88
C LEU A 351 -8.54 -9.47 -11.55
N PHE A 352 -7.81 -8.41 -11.19
CA PHE A 352 -8.11 -7.60 -10.02
C PHE A 352 -9.47 -6.90 -10.18
N ASN A 353 -9.74 -6.28 -11.33
CA ASN A 353 -11.01 -5.61 -11.62
C ASN A 353 -12.20 -6.57 -11.54
N GLU A 354 -12.11 -7.74 -12.18
CA GLU A 354 -13.18 -8.75 -12.17
C GLU A 354 -13.54 -9.17 -10.74
N ARG A 355 -12.51 -9.53 -9.95
CA ARG A 355 -12.69 -9.94 -8.55
C ARG A 355 -13.22 -8.81 -7.69
N PHE A 356 -12.69 -7.59 -7.86
CA PHE A 356 -13.14 -6.46 -7.08
C PHE A 356 -14.61 -6.13 -7.37
N ILE A 357 -15.02 -6.11 -8.65
CA ILE A 357 -16.41 -5.83 -9.04
C ILE A 357 -17.36 -6.90 -8.48
N SER A 358 -17.01 -8.19 -8.56
CA SER A 358 -17.82 -9.28 -7.99
C SER A 358 -18.05 -9.08 -6.49
N MET A 359 -16.97 -8.88 -5.72
CA MET A 359 -17.07 -8.62 -4.28
C MET A 359 -17.87 -7.34 -3.98
N TRP A 360 -17.64 -6.27 -4.74
CA TRP A 360 -18.31 -5.00 -4.50
C TRP A 360 -19.81 -5.07 -4.83
N GLN A 361 -20.19 -5.84 -5.85
CA GLN A 361 -21.58 -6.14 -6.17
C GLN A 361 -22.26 -6.98 -5.07
N GLU A 362 -21.58 -8.01 -4.55
CA GLU A 362 -22.06 -8.80 -3.41
C GLU A 362 -22.28 -7.93 -2.15
N ASP A 363 -21.45 -6.91 -1.98
CA ASP A 363 -21.56 -5.92 -0.90
C ASP A 363 -22.55 -4.78 -1.20
N GLY A 364 -23.32 -4.85 -2.29
CA GLY A 364 -24.33 -3.84 -2.65
C GLY A 364 -23.75 -2.49 -3.06
N TYR A 365 -22.54 -2.48 -3.64
CA TYR A 365 -21.80 -1.28 -4.05
C TYR A 365 -21.56 -0.26 -2.93
N ARG A 366 -21.55 -0.70 -1.67
CA ARG A 366 -21.33 0.19 -0.51
C ARG A 366 -19.95 0.85 -0.52
N ASP A 367 -19.85 2.03 0.10
CA ASP A 367 -18.55 2.64 0.38
C ASP A 367 -17.97 2.08 1.68
N TYR A 368 -16.88 1.32 1.56
CA TYR A 368 -16.23 0.65 2.69
C TYR A 368 -15.65 1.59 3.76
N LEU A 369 -15.49 2.88 3.46
CA LEU A 369 -14.94 3.85 4.41
C LEU A 369 -16.01 4.47 5.31
N TYR A 370 -17.28 4.20 5.03
CA TYR A 370 -18.41 4.57 5.89
C TYR A 370 -18.85 3.36 6.70
N PRO A 371 -19.27 3.57 7.97
CA PRO A 371 -19.90 2.51 8.73
C PRO A 371 -21.03 1.89 7.93
N LYS A 372 -21.16 0.56 7.98
CA LYS A 372 -22.31 -0.12 7.41
C LYS A 372 -23.54 0.47 8.09
N GLU A 373 -24.40 1.16 7.34
CA GLU A 373 -25.73 1.49 7.83
C GLU A 373 -26.37 0.16 8.21
N GLU A 374 -26.61 -0.03 9.50
CA GLU A 374 -27.42 -1.15 9.94
C GLU A 374 -28.76 -0.95 9.25
N ALA A 375 -29.10 -1.86 8.34
CA ALA A 375 -30.38 -1.81 7.67
C ALA A 375 -31.44 -1.64 8.77
N PRO A 376 -32.38 -0.69 8.64
CA PRO A 376 -33.43 -0.54 9.62
C PRO A 376 -34.03 -1.92 9.84
N PRO A 377 -34.15 -2.37 11.11
CA PRO A 377 -34.57 -3.73 11.40
C PRO A 377 -35.85 -3.98 10.62
N GLU A 378 -35.89 -5.06 9.82
CA GLU A 378 -37.08 -5.36 9.04
C GLU A 378 -38.27 -5.47 10.01
N GLY A 379 -39.46 -5.07 9.58
CA GLY A 379 -40.65 -5.09 10.46
C GLY A 379 -40.85 -6.46 11.13
N ARG A 380 -40.46 -7.54 10.44
CA ARG A 380 -40.44 -8.91 10.97
C ARG A 380 -39.47 -9.10 12.14
N ASP A 381 -38.26 -8.55 12.07
CA ASP A 381 -37.27 -8.63 13.13
C ASP A 381 -37.70 -7.79 14.35
N VAL A 382 -38.30 -6.62 14.10
CA VAL A 382 -38.88 -5.78 15.16
C VAL A 382 -40.03 -6.52 15.86
N LEU A 383 -40.94 -7.13 15.08
CA LEU A 383 -42.04 -7.93 15.60
C LEU A 383 -41.55 -9.15 16.37
N THR A 384 -40.54 -9.86 15.87
CA THR A 384 -39.96 -11.01 16.55
C THR A 384 -39.33 -10.62 17.89
N LYS A 385 -38.60 -9.49 17.94
CA LYS A 385 -38.06 -8.95 19.19
C LYS A 385 -39.15 -8.54 20.18
N LEU A 386 -40.22 -7.90 19.70
CA LEU A 386 -41.39 -7.54 20.51
C LEU A 386 -42.12 -8.77 21.08
N VAL A 387 -42.34 -9.80 20.25
CA VAL A 387 -42.99 -11.05 20.65
C VAL A 387 -42.16 -11.81 21.69
N ASN A 388 -40.83 -11.82 21.54
CA ASN A 388 -39.92 -12.46 22.48
C ASN A 388 -39.73 -11.65 23.79
N GLY A 389 -40.36 -10.48 23.93
CA GLY A 389 -40.23 -9.63 25.11
C GLY A 389 -38.85 -8.98 25.27
N GLU A 390 -38.03 -8.92 24.21
CA GLU A 390 -36.79 -8.14 24.24
C GLU A 390 -37.13 -6.64 24.26
N GLU A 391 -36.74 -5.97 25.33
CA GLU A 391 -36.96 -4.53 25.50
C GLU A 391 -36.20 -3.77 24.41
N LEU A 392 -36.94 -3.20 23.45
CA LEU A 392 -36.35 -2.35 22.40
C LEU A 392 -35.68 -1.16 23.06
N LYS A 393 -34.35 -1.04 22.92
CA LYS A 393 -33.61 0.16 23.34
C LYS A 393 -34.23 1.37 22.66
N ALA A 394 -34.59 2.40 23.45
CA ALA A 394 -35.32 3.58 22.99
C ALA A 394 -34.66 4.32 21.82
N ASP A 395 -33.34 4.15 21.62
CA ASP A 395 -32.59 4.73 20.51
C ASP A 395 -32.90 4.11 19.13
N ALA A 396 -33.65 3.01 19.07
CA ALA A 396 -34.00 2.31 17.83
C ALA A 396 -35.37 2.73 17.25
N LEU A 397 -36.09 3.65 17.89
CA LEU A 397 -37.33 4.18 17.33
C LEU A 397 -36.99 5.21 16.24
N PRO A 398 -37.63 5.15 15.06
CA PRO A 398 -37.43 6.15 14.03
C PRO A 398 -37.76 7.55 14.59
N PRO A 399 -37.01 8.59 14.21
CA PRO A 399 -37.28 9.94 14.69
C PRO A 399 -38.73 10.29 14.38
N SER A 400 -39.49 10.66 15.42
CA SER A 400 -40.90 11.03 15.28
C SER A 400 -41.03 12.04 14.13
N PRO A 401 -41.97 11.84 13.19
CA PRO A 401 -42.13 12.73 12.05
C PRO A 401 -42.21 14.17 12.56
N PRO A 402 -41.53 15.13 11.90
CA PRO A 402 -41.46 16.50 12.38
C PRO A 402 -42.88 16.99 12.61
N ARG A 403 -43.23 17.26 13.88
CA ARG A 403 -44.53 17.79 14.27
C ARG A 403 -44.80 18.97 13.34
N ARG A 404 -45.74 18.77 12.41
CA ARG A 404 -46.14 19.75 11.41
C ARG A 404 -46.52 21.00 12.20
N GLY A 405 -45.61 21.97 12.22
CA GLY A 405 -45.78 23.19 12.98
C GLY A 405 -47.09 23.79 12.53
N GLY A 406 -48.07 23.84 13.44
CA GLY A 406 -49.35 24.46 13.21
C GLY A 406 -49.11 25.91 12.84
N GLY A 407 -49.08 26.19 11.54
CA GLY A 407 -49.13 27.53 11.00
C GLY A 407 -50.46 28.11 11.43
N GLY A 408 -50.41 29.07 12.36
CA GLY A 408 -51.54 29.90 12.72
C GLY A 408 -52.01 30.67 11.49
N GLY A 409 -53.07 30.17 10.87
CA GLY A 409 -53.83 30.86 9.82
C GLY A 409 -55.24 31.07 10.34
N GLY A 410 -55.48 32.24 10.92
CA GLY A 410 -56.82 32.68 11.29
C GLY A 410 -57.65 33.06 10.08
N GLY A 411 -58.95 32.78 10.16
CA GLY A 411 -59.99 33.49 9.41
C GLY A 411 -60.87 32.60 8.53
N GLY A 412 -62.18 32.62 8.82
CA GLY A 412 -63.20 32.41 7.79
C GLY A 412 -64.23 31.34 8.12
N ALA A 413 -65.34 31.76 8.69
CA ALA A 413 -66.50 30.96 9.05
C ALA A 413 -67.24 30.32 7.84
N ARG A 414 -67.73 29.08 8.07
CA ARG A 414 -68.94 28.39 7.55
C ARG A 414 -68.73 26.92 7.93
N GLY A 415 -69.53 26.26 8.75
CA GLY A 415 -70.98 26.24 8.82
C GLY A 415 -71.43 24.83 8.42
N LEU A 416 -72.12 24.16 9.36
CA LEU A 416 -72.92 22.92 9.22
C LEU A 416 -72.22 21.57 9.41
N GLY A 417 -72.85 20.73 10.24
CA GLY A 417 -72.73 19.27 10.19
C GLY A 417 -72.43 18.63 11.54
N GLY A 418 -73.46 18.44 12.37
CA GLY A 418 -73.39 17.44 13.44
C GLY A 418 -73.34 16.04 12.82
N GLY A 419 -72.37 15.24 13.26
CA GLY A 419 -72.23 13.83 12.91
C GLY A 419 -71.97 13.05 14.19
N GLU A 420 -72.90 12.15 14.51
CA GLU A 420 -72.92 11.25 15.66
C GLU A 420 -71.70 10.33 15.72
N GLY A 421 -71.29 9.99 16.93
CA GLY A 421 -70.22 9.03 17.19
C GLY A 421 -70.61 7.62 16.76
N GLY A 422 -69.91 7.11 15.75
CA GLY A 422 -69.90 5.69 15.43
C GLY A 422 -68.93 4.95 16.36
N GLY A 423 -69.46 4.18 17.31
CA GLY A 423 -68.70 3.11 17.94
C GLY A 423 -68.51 2.00 16.93
N LEU A 424 -67.25 1.66 16.62
CA LEU A 424 -66.93 0.45 15.87
C LEU A 424 -67.24 -0.75 16.79
N GLU A 425 -68.39 -1.40 16.57
CA GLU A 425 -68.64 -2.75 17.07
C GLU A 425 -67.92 -3.72 16.13
N ILE A 426 -66.93 -4.43 16.67
CA ILE A 426 -66.26 -5.54 15.97
C ILE A 426 -67.25 -6.70 16.02
N GLU A 427 -67.71 -7.16 14.87
CA GLU A 427 -68.61 -8.31 14.75
C GLU A 427 -67.92 -9.57 15.33
N GLU A 428 -68.63 -10.33 16.16
CA GLU A 428 -68.07 -11.45 16.96
C GLU A 428 -67.58 -12.64 16.09
N ASP A 429 -67.83 -12.62 14.78
CA ASP A 429 -67.47 -13.69 13.85
C ASP A 429 -66.01 -13.61 13.34
N ASP A 430 -65.30 -12.48 13.51
CA ASP A 430 -63.89 -12.32 13.07
C ASP A 430 -62.85 -12.65 14.15
N VAL A 431 -63.30 -13.02 15.36
CA VAL A 431 -62.42 -13.26 16.52
C VAL A 431 -61.80 -14.67 16.52
N SER A 432 -62.41 -15.62 15.81
CA SER A 432 -61.89 -16.99 15.69
C SER A 432 -60.59 -17.07 14.89
N ASP A 433 -60.48 -16.28 13.81
CA ASP A 433 -59.34 -16.35 12.88
C ASP A 433 -58.06 -15.70 13.47
N LEU A 434 -58.22 -14.74 14.38
CA LEU A 434 -57.10 -14.09 15.09
C LEU A 434 -56.54 -14.97 16.21
N ASN A 435 -57.35 -15.81 16.84
CA ASN A 435 -56.92 -16.73 17.90
C ASN A 435 -56.07 -17.89 17.35
N ASP A 436 -56.33 -18.35 16.12
CA ASP A 436 -55.53 -19.39 15.45
C ASP A 436 -54.10 -18.91 15.10
N MET A 437 -53.88 -17.60 15.02
CA MET A 437 -52.55 -16.99 14.85
C MET A 437 -51.82 -16.73 16.19
N GLY A 438 -52.38 -17.15 17.32
CA GLY A 438 -51.81 -16.94 18.66
C GLY A 438 -51.81 -15.48 19.12
N PHE A 439 -52.61 -14.63 18.46
CA PHE A 439 -52.72 -13.22 18.78
C PHE A 439 -53.78 -13.01 19.86
N ASN A 440 -53.39 -12.44 21.01
CA ASN A 440 -54.36 -12.08 22.04
C ASN A 440 -54.89 -10.66 21.75
N PRO A 441 -56.16 -10.49 21.32
CA PRO A 441 -56.71 -9.21 20.90
C PRO A 441 -56.75 -8.19 22.05
N ASP A 442 -56.94 -8.64 23.30
CA ASP A 442 -56.97 -7.76 24.47
C ASP A 442 -55.60 -7.14 24.74
N LYS A 443 -54.52 -7.91 24.56
CA LYS A 443 -53.15 -7.38 24.69
C LYS A 443 -52.80 -6.39 23.59
N LEU A 444 -53.24 -6.63 22.35
CA LEU A 444 -53.06 -5.69 21.26
C LEU A 444 -53.80 -4.38 21.56
N ARG A 445 -55.05 -4.47 22.03
CA ARG A 445 -55.86 -3.31 22.42
C ARG A 445 -55.20 -2.54 23.57
N GLU A 446 -54.72 -3.21 24.60
CA GLU A 446 -53.98 -2.59 25.71
C GLU A 446 -52.70 -1.88 25.21
N LEU A 447 -51.99 -2.47 24.26
CA LEU A 447 -50.76 -1.93 23.69
C LEU A 447 -51.02 -0.70 22.80
N LEU A 448 -52.09 -0.71 22.01
CA LEU A 448 -52.54 0.43 21.21
C LEU A 448 -53.04 1.59 22.07
N VAL A 449 -53.72 1.29 23.19
CA VAL A 449 -54.11 2.30 24.18
C VAL A 449 -52.89 2.91 24.89
N LYS A 450 -51.90 2.09 25.25
CA LYS A 450 -50.67 2.56 25.88
C LYS A 450 -49.75 3.33 24.94
N LYS A 451 -49.83 3.09 23.62
CA LYS A 451 -48.96 3.70 22.62
C LYS A 451 -49.78 4.23 21.42
N PRO A 452 -50.38 5.43 21.54
CA PRO A 452 -51.23 6.00 20.49
C PRO A 452 -50.50 6.25 19.16
N GLU A 453 -49.17 6.39 19.18
CA GLU A 453 -48.36 6.54 17.97
C GLU A 453 -48.33 5.26 17.12
N LEU A 454 -48.33 4.08 17.75
CA LEU A 454 -48.45 2.81 17.04
C LEU A 454 -49.82 2.65 16.41
N ALA A 455 -50.89 3.09 17.10
CA ALA A 455 -52.24 3.08 16.54
C ALA A 455 -52.34 3.95 15.29
N ALA A 456 -51.73 5.14 15.30
CA ALA A 456 -51.70 6.02 14.14
C ALA A 456 -50.95 5.41 12.94
N MET A 457 -49.78 4.79 13.18
CA MET A 457 -49.03 4.08 12.12
C MET A 457 -49.80 2.90 11.54
N LEU A 458 -50.49 2.12 12.38
CA LEU A 458 -51.25 0.95 11.96
C LEU A 458 -52.50 1.37 11.15
N GLN A 459 -53.11 2.49 11.52
CA GLN A 459 -54.20 3.10 10.77
C GLN A 459 -53.75 3.62 9.40
N GLU A 460 -52.62 4.33 9.31
CA GLU A 460 -52.06 4.81 8.04
C GLU A 460 -51.72 3.64 7.09
N GLN A 461 -51.17 2.54 7.62
CA GLN A 461 -50.90 1.33 6.86
C GLN A 461 -52.17 0.63 6.35
N LEU A 462 -53.26 0.63 7.14
CA LEU A 462 -54.54 0.07 6.75
C LEU A 462 -55.23 0.94 5.68
N GLU A 463 -55.12 2.26 5.79
CA GLU A 463 -55.60 3.21 4.78
C GLU A 463 -54.85 3.04 3.45
N ASP A 464 -53.51 2.91 3.48
CA ASP A 464 -52.70 2.64 2.29
C ASP A 464 -52.99 1.27 1.66
N ALA A 465 -53.37 0.27 2.47
CA ALA A 465 -53.78 -1.05 2.00
C ALA A 465 -55.23 -1.09 1.48
N GLY A 466 -55.99 0.01 1.60
CA GLY A 466 -57.40 0.07 1.22
C GLY A 466 -58.32 -0.80 2.09
N MET A 467 -57.90 -1.09 3.33
CA MET A 467 -58.65 -1.90 4.30
C MET A 467 -59.34 -1.08 5.39
N ALA A 468 -59.19 0.26 5.37
CA ALA A 468 -59.74 1.18 6.36
C ALA A 468 -61.04 1.86 5.89
#